data_AF-A0A2W0A4L9-F1
#
_entry.id   AF-A0A2W0A4L9-F1
#
_cell.length_a   1.000
_cell.length_b   1.000
_cell.length_c   1.000
_cell.angle_alpha   90.00
_cell.angle_beta   90.00
_cell.angle_gamma   90.00
#
_symmetry.space_group_name_H-M   'P 1'
#
loop_
_entity.id
_entity.type
_entity.pdbx_description
1 polymer ?
#
loop_
_entity_poly.entity_id
_entity_poly.type
_entity_poly.pdbx_seq_one_letter_code
_entity_poly.pdbx_strand_id
1 'polypeptide(L)'
;MRRNSSSFVGLIFLLSVFAAAQVVAPVEIKDPALRDLQTKNIEDLKVVGQEIVSSSFDFPFYLSRKLDIDEKQQQAADQRSLRFDHYNGKTVLAITGNYYAAYSAEKLSTDQRARETFVHVVLPILKIAVPRFQNNRAVQGYALEISHHVLGKVMNVSMERPENLVVFLPQNAALKLLSAKDENAQQAALLEGQTLLNAAPVTIWLNGEGSKLAGNPPPAEATEGPQNPSPQVGAEIVNGSDGHASEGRSSGPVPSFPKSSRVREMPEPTPPPRDTSPQALASLQGANKEVVGTMLKELDPQAHFVSYAAPSFVAFRQGVYLELSLNSALPETATGSRYKLAAFAFDEHVAHLVRPVLGYFKGEPQFDGIGFSTNIHLPGKAASSNPSEAVEFFFPFSALRCYEKYDCTGQQLIDAGTVLINGERVSLDLQIAEGGSGR
;
A
#
# COMPACT_ATOMS: atom_id res chain seq x y z
N MET A 1 -79.82 14.16 -15.32
CA MET A 1 -78.85 13.23 -15.93
C MET A 1 -77.44 13.72 -15.60
N ARG A 2 -76.62 12.84 -15.02
CA ARG A 2 -75.24 13.07 -14.54
C ARG A 2 -74.28 13.42 -15.67
N ARG A 3 -73.29 14.28 -15.39
CA ARG A 3 -71.87 13.95 -15.63
C ARG A 3 -70.93 14.87 -14.84
N ASN A 4 -70.27 14.26 -13.85
CA ASN A 4 -69.08 14.79 -13.20
C ASN A 4 -67.93 14.82 -14.21
N SER A 5 -67.18 15.91 -14.24
CA SER A 5 -65.81 15.94 -14.76
C SER A 5 -64.92 16.54 -13.68
N SER A 6 -64.45 15.68 -12.79
CA SER A 6 -63.42 16.01 -11.80
C SER A 6 -62.06 16.02 -12.49
N SER A 7 -61.39 17.18 -12.48
CA SER A 7 -60.00 17.35 -12.88
C SER A 7 -59.09 16.50 -11.99
N PHE A 8 -58.36 15.56 -12.59
CA PHE A 8 -57.27 14.85 -11.95
C PHE A 8 -55.99 15.67 -12.11
N VAL A 9 -55.60 16.42 -11.08
CA VAL A 9 -54.25 16.96 -10.96
C VAL A 9 -53.37 15.83 -10.46
N GLY A 10 -52.63 15.20 -11.37
CA GLY A 10 -51.61 14.21 -11.04
C GLY A 10 -50.41 14.89 -10.40
N LEU A 11 -50.28 14.77 -9.08
CA LEU A 11 -49.12 15.18 -8.31
C LEU A 11 -47.96 14.21 -8.63
N ILE A 12 -47.04 14.65 -9.49
CA ILE A 12 -45.77 13.94 -9.72
C ILE A 12 -44.93 14.10 -8.45
N PHE A 13 -44.89 13.06 -7.62
CA PHE A 13 -43.86 12.92 -6.60
C PHE A 13 -42.52 12.72 -7.30
N LEU A 14 -41.74 13.80 -7.43
CA LEU A 14 -40.30 13.73 -7.63
C LEU A 14 -39.72 12.97 -6.44
N LEU A 15 -39.49 11.68 -6.62
CA LEU A 15 -38.60 10.88 -5.78
C LEU A 15 -37.23 11.56 -5.81
N SER A 16 -36.99 12.40 -4.81
CA SER A 16 -35.67 12.92 -4.48
C SER A 16 -34.87 11.69 -4.07
N VAL A 17 -34.08 11.16 -5.01
CA VAL A 17 -33.03 10.20 -4.70
C VAL A 17 -32.16 10.90 -3.67
N PHE A 18 -32.25 10.45 -2.41
CA PHE A 18 -31.35 10.91 -1.35
C PHE A 18 -29.94 10.66 -1.87
N ALA A 19 -29.23 11.73 -2.24
CA ALA A 19 -27.81 11.64 -2.54
C ALA A 19 -27.16 11.04 -1.29
N ALA A 20 -26.74 9.77 -1.39
CA ALA A 20 -25.98 9.15 -0.31
C ALA A 20 -24.80 10.07 -0.05
N ALA A 21 -24.67 10.56 1.19
CA ALA A 21 -23.51 11.34 1.56
C ALA A 21 -22.28 10.48 1.26
N GLN A 22 -21.30 11.02 0.55
CA GLN A 22 -20.10 10.28 0.13
C GLN A 22 -19.00 10.29 1.22
N VAL A 23 -19.36 10.74 2.41
CA VAL A 23 -18.46 11.12 3.49
C VAL A 23 -18.69 10.22 4.69
N VAL A 24 -17.61 9.72 5.27
CA VAL A 24 -17.68 8.92 6.50
C VAL A 24 -18.25 9.77 7.64
N ALA A 25 -19.20 9.22 8.40
CA ALA A 25 -19.80 9.93 9.52
C ALA A 25 -18.74 10.18 10.60
N PRO A 26 -18.66 11.37 11.23
CA PRO A 26 -17.64 11.65 12.24
C PRO A 26 -17.62 10.65 13.40
N VAL A 27 -18.79 10.11 13.79
CA VAL A 27 -18.90 9.10 14.86
C VAL A 27 -18.15 7.80 14.53
N GLU A 28 -17.92 7.50 13.25
CA GLU A 28 -17.17 6.32 12.80
C GLU A 28 -15.64 6.54 12.89
N ILE A 29 -15.17 7.78 13.11
CA ILE A 29 -13.74 8.11 13.23
C ILE A 29 -13.32 7.99 14.70
N LYS A 30 -12.36 7.09 14.95
CA LYS A 30 -11.86 6.76 16.29
C LYS A 30 -10.96 7.84 16.88
N ASP A 31 -10.09 8.42 16.07
CA ASP A 31 -9.18 9.49 16.49
C ASP A 31 -10.00 10.78 16.78
N PRO A 32 -9.97 11.32 18.01
CA PRO A 32 -10.74 12.50 18.36
C PRO A 32 -10.39 13.74 17.53
N ALA A 33 -9.10 13.96 17.23
CA ALA A 33 -8.66 15.12 16.45
C ALA A 33 -9.11 15.02 14.99
N LEU A 34 -9.03 13.83 14.39
CA LEU A 34 -9.56 13.60 13.04
C LEU A 34 -11.07 13.67 13.00
N ARG A 35 -11.77 13.20 14.04
CA ARG A 35 -13.22 13.32 14.16
C ARG A 35 -13.66 14.78 14.25
N ASP A 36 -12.96 15.59 15.03
CA ASP A 36 -13.24 17.03 15.13
C ASP A 36 -12.97 17.73 13.80
N LEU A 37 -11.89 17.35 13.11
CA LEU A 37 -11.57 17.85 11.78
C LEU A 37 -12.64 17.46 10.74
N GLN A 38 -13.10 16.20 10.77
CA GLN A 38 -14.17 15.71 9.91
C GLN A 38 -15.48 16.47 10.16
N THR A 39 -15.85 16.66 11.44
CA THR A 39 -17.05 17.40 11.84
C THR A 39 -16.98 18.83 11.35
N LYS A 40 -15.84 19.50 11.53
CA LYS A 40 -15.64 20.90 11.15
C LYS A 40 -15.73 21.13 9.64
N ASN A 41 -15.28 20.17 8.82
CA ASN A 41 -15.24 20.31 7.36
C ASN A 41 -16.26 19.42 6.64
N ILE A 42 -17.30 18.95 7.33
CA ILE A 42 -18.24 17.96 6.78
C ILE A 42 -18.97 18.47 5.52
N GLU A 43 -19.30 19.76 5.47
CA GLU A 43 -19.97 20.36 4.31
C GLU A 43 -19.04 20.46 3.11
N ASP A 44 -17.77 20.84 3.31
CA ASP A 44 -16.77 20.86 2.23
C ASP A 44 -16.50 19.45 1.69
N LEU A 45 -16.43 18.44 2.57
CA LEU A 45 -16.29 17.04 2.17
C LEU A 45 -17.50 16.55 1.36
N LYS A 46 -18.73 16.94 1.74
CA LYS A 46 -19.94 16.58 0.98
C LYS A 46 -19.90 17.18 -0.41
N VAL A 47 -19.49 18.45 -0.54
CA VAL A 47 -19.39 19.10 -1.84
C VAL A 47 -18.33 18.43 -2.71
N VAL A 48 -17.14 18.14 -2.17
CA VAL A 48 -16.11 17.39 -2.89
C VAL A 48 -16.63 16.01 -3.34
N GLY A 49 -17.28 15.27 -2.45
CA GLY A 49 -17.86 13.97 -2.80
C GLY A 49 -18.93 14.06 -3.89
N GLN A 50 -19.80 15.06 -3.85
CA GLN A 50 -20.81 15.30 -4.89
C GLN A 50 -20.18 15.68 -6.22
N GLU A 51 -19.19 16.57 -6.23
CA GLU A 51 -18.46 16.96 -7.44
C GLU A 51 -17.76 15.76 -8.09
N ILE A 52 -17.11 14.90 -7.29
CA ILE A 52 -16.50 13.65 -7.79
C ILE A 52 -17.55 12.75 -8.43
N VAL A 53 -18.66 12.46 -7.77
CA VAL A 53 -19.70 11.56 -8.31
C VAL A 53 -20.40 12.16 -9.55
N SER A 54 -20.46 13.49 -9.65
CA SER A 54 -21.00 14.18 -10.82
C SER A 54 -20.01 14.33 -11.98
N SER A 55 -18.74 13.99 -11.76
CA SER A 55 -17.70 14.10 -12.79
C SER A 55 -17.82 12.99 -13.82
N SER A 56 -17.49 13.32 -15.07
CA SER A 56 -17.41 12.33 -16.14
C SER A 56 -16.06 11.63 -16.09
N PHE A 57 -16.08 10.30 -15.98
CA PHE A 57 -14.93 9.43 -16.15
C PHE A 57 -15.16 8.54 -17.37
N ASP A 58 -14.09 8.03 -17.99
CA ASP A 58 -14.21 7.21 -19.22
C ASP A 58 -14.92 5.87 -18.96
N PHE A 59 -14.78 5.35 -17.75
CA PHE A 59 -15.50 4.20 -17.22
C PHE A 59 -16.18 4.57 -15.90
N PRO A 60 -17.21 3.81 -15.46
CA PRO A 60 -17.87 4.08 -14.19
C PRO A 60 -16.88 4.17 -13.03
N PHE A 61 -16.99 5.23 -12.25
CA PHE A 61 -16.24 5.41 -11.01
C PHE A 61 -17.22 5.52 -9.85
N TYR A 62 -16.95 4.77 -8.79
CA TYR A 62 -17.75 4.81 -7.57
C TYR A 62 -16.83 5.04 -6.38
N LEU A 63 -17.18 6.02 -5.56
CA LEU A 63 -16.63 6.13 -4.22
C LEU A 63 -17.05 4.90 -3.43
N SER A 64 -16.10 4.29 -2.70
CA SER A 64 -16.36 3.04 -2.01
C SER A 64 -15.40 2.85 -0.84
N ARG A 65 -15.90 2.24 0.25
CA ARG A 65 -15.05 1.74 1.33
C ARG A 65 -14.49 0.35 1.05
N LYS A 66 -15.05 -0.36 0.08
CA LYS A 66 -14.63 -1.71 -0.31
C LYS A 66 -14.06 -1.64 -1.72
N LEU A 67 -12.82 -2.04 -1.86
CA LEU A 67 -12.16 -2.14 -3.15
C LEU A 67 -12.34 -3.53 -3.76
N ASP A 68 -12.13 -3.64 -5.07
CA ASP A 68 -12.21 -4.88 -5.83
C ASP A 68 -13.54 -5.65 -5.61
N ILE A 69 -14.64 -4.97 -5.89
CA ILE A 69 -15.95 -5.61 -5.94
C ILE A 69 -16.54 -5.43 -7.34
N ASP A 70 -17.35 -6.39 -7.79
CA ASP A 70 -18.02 -6.25 -9.07
C ASP A 70 -18.99 -5.05 -9.07
N GLU A 71 -19.26 -4.49 -10.26
CA GLU A 71 -20.04 -3.26 -10.38
C GLU A 71 -21.45 -3.40 -9.80
N LYS A 72 -22.05 -4.60 -9.91
CA LYS A 72 -23.39 -4.86 -9.39
C LYS A 72 -23.39 -4.83 -7.86
N GLN A 73 -22.36 -5.37 -7.21
CA GLN A 73 -22.17 -5.24 -5.76
C GLN A 73 -21.89 -3.78 -5.37
N GLN A 74 -21.11 -3.05 -6.16
CA GLN A 74 -20.76 -1.65 -5.89
C GLN A 74 -21.97 -0.71 -5.89
N GLN A 75 -22.96 -0.95 -6.75
CA GLN A 75 -24.20 -0.18 -6.77
C GLN A 75 -24.98 -0.27 -5.45
N ALA A 76 -24.81 -1.35 -4.69
CA ALA A 76 -25.40 -1.54 -3.37
C ALA A 76 -24.40 -1.31 -2.21
N ALA A 77 -23.14 -1.04 -2.51
CA ALA A 77 -22.09 -0.86 -1.52
C ALA A 77 -22.15 0.52 -0.85
N ASP A 78 -21.50 0.63 0.31
CA ASP A 78 -21.38 1.88 1.02
C ASP A 78 -20.37 2.82 0.33
N GLN A 79 -20.89 3.91 -0.22
CA GLN A 79 -20.11 4.90 -0.97
C GLN A 79 -19.52 6.01 -0.08
N ARG A 80 -19.68 5.92 1.25
CA ARG A 80 -19.06 6.85 2.21
C ARG A 80 -17.56 6.61 2.33
N SER A 81 -16.75 7.14 1.42
CA SER A 81 -15.31 6.89 1.40
C SER A 81 -14.42 8.08 1.72
N LEU A 82 -14.95 9.31 1.69
CA LEU A 82 -14.18 10.51 2.03
C LEU A 82 -14.03 10.67 3.54
N ARG A 83 -12.79 10.81 4.01
CA ARG A 83 -12.48 11.06 5.42
C ARG A 83 -11.12 11.74 5.61
N PHE A 84 -10.91 12.35 6.77
CA PHE A 84 -9.55 12.61 7.24
C PHE A 84 -8.97 11.37 7.90
N ASP A 85 -7.70 11.09 7.61
CA ASP A 85 -6.95 9.95 8.13
C ASP A 85 -5.48 10.33 8.37
N HIS A 86 -4.71 9.42 8.97
CA HIS A 86 -3.26 9.55 9.07
C HIS A 86 -2.57 8.69 8.02
N TYR A 87 -1.65 9.29 7.26
CA TYR A 87 -0.77 8.57 6.34
C TYR A 87 0.66 9.05 6.55
N ASN A 88 1.59 8.14 6.89
CA ASN A 88 2.99 8.45 7.21
C ASN A 88 3.14 9.60 8.24
N GLY A 89 2.32 9.58 9.30
CA GLY A 89 2.32 10.60 10.35
C GLY A 89 1.79 11.97 9.93
N LYS A 90 1.18 12.07 8.74
CA LYS A 90 0.54 13.28 8.24
C LYS A 90 -0.97 13.14 8.21
N THR A 91 -1.68 14.20 8.59
CA THR A 91 -3.13 14.27 8.41
C THR A 91 -3.45 14.48 6.94
N VAL A 92 -4.21 13.56 6.34
CA VAL A 92 -4.55 13.58 4.91
C VAL A 92 -6.05 13.57 4.70
N LEU A 93 -6.50 14.13 3.57
CA LEU A 93 -7.80 13.78 3.01
C LEU A 93 -7.66 12.44 2.27
N ALA A 94 -8.27 11.39 2.81
CA ALA A 94 -8.33 10.06 2.23
C ALA A 94 -9.58 9.89 1.35
N ILE A 95 -9.39 9.40 0.13
CA ILE A 95 -10.46 9.15 -0.85
C ILE A 95 -10.25 7.75 -1.45
N THR A 96 -11.24 6.89 -1.33
CA THR A 96 -11.17 5.51 -1.82
C THR A 96 -12.29 5.25 -2.84
N GLY A 97 -12.01 4.49 -3.91
CA GLY A 97 -13.03 4.16 -4.91
C GLY A 97 -12.63 3.09 -5.91
N ASN A 98 -13.63 2.58 -6.63
CA ASN A 98 -13.47 1.60 -7.70
C ASN A 98 -13.69 2.26 -9.05
N TYR A 99 -12.76 2.04 -9.97
CA TYR A 99 -12.81 2.47 -11.35
C TYR A 99 -12.94 1.26 -12.26
N TYR A 100 -14.08 1.11 -12.93
CA TYR A 100 -14.41 -0.08 -13.72
C TYR A 100 -13.79 -0.08 -15.12
N ALA A 101 -12.54 0.39 -15.22
CA ALA A 101 -11.70 0.14 -16.38
C ALA A 101 -11.03 -1.23 -16.24
N ALA A 102 -11.00 -1.98 -17.35
CA ALA A 102 -10.35 -3.27 -17.45
C ALA A 102 -9.20 -3.17 -18.47
N TYR A 103 -8.00 -2.84 -18.02
CA TYR A 103 -6.84 -2.62 -18.89
C TYR A 103 -6.27 -3.94 -19.40
N SER A 104 -5.80 -3.98 -20.65
CA SER A 104 -5.13 -5.17 -21.18
C SER A 104 -3.67 -5.25 -20.72
N ALA A 105 -3.31 -6.33 -20.02
CA ALA A 105 -1.92 -6.63 -19.67
C ALA A 105 -1.02 -6.91 -20.89
N GLU A 106 -1.62 -7.28 -22.03
CA GLU A 106 -0.88 -7.48 -23.29
C GLU A 106 -0.53 -6.16 -23.98
N LYS A 107 -1.35 -5.11 -23.78
CA LYS A 107 -1.20 -3.81 -24.47
C LYS A 107 -0.53 -2.74 -23.62
N LEU A 108 -0.70 -2.79 -22.30
CA LEU A 108 -0.21 -1.79 -21.37
C LEU A 108 0.68 -2.44 -20.32
N SER A 109 1.87 -1.89 -20.11
CA SER A 109 2.72 -2.25 -18.98
C SER A 109 2.10 -1.83 -17.66
N THR A 110 2.63 -2.34 -16.55
CA THR A 110 2.19 -1.98 -15.19
C THR A 110 2.26 -0.48 -14.94
N ASP A 111 3.38 0.16 -15.31
CA ASP A 111 3.57 1.61 -15.16
C ASP A 111 2.59 2.41 -16.03
N GLN A 112 2.31 1.92 -17.24
CA GLN A 112 1.35 2.56 -18.14
C GLN A 112 -0.06 2.47 -17.56
N ARG A 113 -0.49 1.32 -17.04
CA ARG A 113 -1.82 1.19 -16.39
C ARG A 113 -1.95 2.12 -15.18
N ALA A 114 -0.94 2.14 -14.31
CA ALA A 114 -0.91 3.04 -13.15
C ALA A 114 -1.00 4.52 -13.58
N ARG A 115 -0.27 4.89 -14.64
CA ARG A 115 -0.36 6.23 -15.25
C ARG A 115 -1.77 6.52 -15.78
N GLU A 116 -2.39 5.60 -16.51
CA GLU A 116 -3.75 5.79 -17.04
C GLU A 116 -4.73 6.06 -15.90
N THR A 117 -4.72 5.24 -14.85
CA THR A 117 -5.59 5.46 -13.68
C THR A 117 -5.29 6.78 -12.97
N PHE A 118 -4.01 7.17 -12.88
CA PHE A 118 -3.66 8.46 -12.31
C PHE A 118 -4.22 9.63 -13.14
N VAL A 119 -3.99 9.63 -14.45
CA VAL A 119 -4.37 10.73 -15.34
C VAL A 119 -5.90 10.83 -15.47
N HIS A 120 -6.58 9.70 -15.61
CA HIS A 120 -8.01 9.66 -15.89
C HIS A 120 -8.89 9.68 -14.63
N VAL A 121 -8.35 9.37 -13.44
CA VAL A 121 -9.14 9.31 -12.20
C VAL A 121 -8.55 10.16 -11.09
N VAL A 122 -7.31 9.87 -10.68
CA VAL A 122 -6.69 10.53 -9.50
C VAL A 122 -6.54 12.04 -9.73
N LEU A 123 -6.00 12.44 -10.88
CA LEU A 123 -5.76 13.84 -11.20
C LEU A 123 -7.06 14.66 -11.28
N PRO A 124 -8.15 14.20 -11.95
CA PRO A 124 -9.46 14.83 -11.86
C PRO A 124 -9.98 14.98 -10.41
N ILE A 125 -9.85 13.94 -9.58
CA ILE A 125 -10.27 14.03 -8.17
C ILE A 125 -9.44 15.06 -7.41
N LEU A 126 -8.12 15.11 -7.63
CA LEU A 126 -7.25 16.13 -7.02
C LEU A 126 -7.65 17.55 -7.44
N LYS A 127 -8.02 17.77 -8.72
CA LYS A 127 -8.50 19.07 -9.20
C LYS A 127 -9.76 19.56 -8.46
N ILE A 128 -10.58 18.64 -7.97
CA ILE A 128 -11.78 18.93 -7.16
C ILE A 128 -11.41 19.19 -5.70
N ALA A 129 -10.65 18.26 -5.10
CA ALA A 129 -10.39 18.27 -3.67
C ALA A 129 -9.40 19.36 -3.22
N VAL A 130 -8.31 19.55 -3.97
CA VAL A 130 -7.19 20.41 -3.54
C VAL A 130 -7.60 21.87 -3.37
N PRO A 131 -8.30 22.52 -4.32
CA PRO A 131 -8.69 23.93 -4.17
C PRO A 131 -9.56 24.20 -2.95
N ARG A 132 -10.34 23.19 -2.51
CA ARG A 132 -11.23 23.30 -1.34
C ARG A 132 -10.46 23.31 -0.03
N PHE A 133 -9.39 22.53 0.07
CA PHE A 133 -8.63 22.32 1.30
C PHE A 133 -7.27 23.01 1.34
N GLN A 134 -6.87 23.73 0.27
CA GLN A 134 -5.56 24.39 0.17
C GLN A 134 -5.23 25.37 1.31
N ASN A 135 -6.23 26.01 1.90
CA ASN A 135 -6.04 26.97 3.00
C ASN A 135 -6.18 26.33 4.39
N ASN A 136 -6.55 25.05 4.44
CA ASN A 136 -6.70 24.33 5.69
C ASN A 136 -5.35 23.73 6.11
N ARG A 137 -4.70 24.37 7.10
CA ARG A 137 -3.40 23.95 7.63
C ARG A 137 -3.42 22.60 8.36
N ALA A 138 -4.60 22.11 8.74
CA ALA A 138 -4.73 20.78 9.34
C ALA A 138 -4.65 19.66 8.28
N VAL A 139 -4.83 19.98 6.99
CA VAL A 139 -4.69 19.01 5.89
C VAL A 139 -3.26 19.10 5.36
N GLN A 140 -2.45 18.08 5.64
CA GLN A 140 -1.03 18.03 5.29
C GLN A 140 -0.77 17.28 3.97
N GLY A 141 -1.79 16.62 3.41
CA GLY A 141 -1.73 15.96 2.12
C GLY A 141 -3.04 15.32 1.68
N TYR A 142 -2.97 14.62 0.56
CA TYR A 142 -4.07 13.91 -0.08
C TYR A 142 -3.63 12.47 -0.31
N ALA A 143 -4.46 11.51 0.08
CA ALA A 143 -4.23 10.09 -0.15
C ALA A 143 -5.42 9.52 -0.93
N LEU A 144 -5.16 9.02 -2.13
CA LEU A 144 -6.18 8.41 -2.98
C LEU A 144 -5.84 6.95 -3.16
N GLU A 145 -6.84 6.08 -3.05
CA GLU A 145 -6.71 4.65 -3.28
C GLU A 145 -7.80 4.21 -4.26
N ILE A 146 -7.37 3.89 -5.48
CA ILE A 146 -8.24 3.58 -6.60
C ILE A 146 -7.98 2.15 -7.06
N SER A 147 -9.01 1.31 -7.06
CA SER A 147 -8.94 -0.02 -7.66
C SER A 147 -9.39 0.02 -9.10
N HIS A 148 -8.68 -0.67 -9.99
CA HIS A 148 -9.07 -0.93 -11.37
C HIS A 148 -8.80 -2.39 -11.73
N HIS A 149 -9.33 -2.85 -12.85
CA HIS A 149 -9.16 -4.23 -13.29
C HIS A 149 -8.16 -4.37 -14.44
N VAL A 150 -7.57 -5.55 -14.54
CA VAL A 150 -6.61 -5.91 -15.58
C VAL A 150 -7.01 -7.23 -16.20
N LEU A 151 -7.20 -7.20 -17.51
CA LEU A 151 -7.42 -8.37 -18.36
C LEU A 151 -6.06 -8.90 -18.82
N GLY A 152 -5.72 -10.09 -18.35
CA GLY A 152 -4.51 -10.80 -18.75
C GLY A 152 -4.81 -12.23 -19.17
N LYS A 153 -3.77 -12.94 -19.58
CA LYS A 153 -3.82 -14.38 -19.76
C LYS A 153 -2.84 -15.03 -18.80
N VAL A 154 -3.30 -16.06 -18.11
CA VAL A 154 -2.45 -16.98 -17.36
C VAL A 154 -2.67 -18.35 -17.98
N MET A 155 -1.61 -18.97 -18.51
CA MET A 155 -1.70 -20.27 -19.20
C MET A 155 -2.76 -20.32 -20.33
N ASN A 156 -2.83 -19.27 -21.15
CA ASN A 156 -3.83 -19.06 -22.21
C ASN A 156 -5.30 -18.96 -21.75
N VAL A 157 -5.57 -18.92 -20.44
CA VAL A 157 -6.89 -18.63 -19.89
C VAL A 157 -6.97 -17.14 -19.60
N SER A 158 -7.96 -16.47 -20.18
CA SER A 158 -8.25 -15.07 -19.88
C SER A 158 -8.68 -14.94 -18.42
N MET A 159 -8.01 -14.07 -17.68
CA MET A 159 -8.32 -13.75 -16.30
C MET A 159 -8.43 -12.24 -16.11
N GLU A 160 -9.35 -11.85 -15.25
CA GLU A 160 -9.50 -10.49 -14.76
C GLU A 160 -9.02 -10.45 -13.31
N ARG A 161 -8.19 -9.47 -12.96
CA ARG A 161 -7.70 -9.28 -11.59
C ARG A 161 -7.67 -7.80 -11.24
N PRO A 162 -7.83 -7.42 -9.97
CA PRO A 162 -7.62 -6.05 -9.53
C PRO A 162 -6.17 -5.62 -9.53
N GLU A 163 -5.99 -4.31 -9.66
CA GLU A 163 -4.82 -3.58 -9.24
C GLU A 163 -5.26 -2.33 -8.46
N ASN A 164 -4.60 -2.08 -7.33
CA ASN A 164 -4.92 -0.99 -6.42
C ASN A 164 -3.81 0.06 -6.49
N LEU A 165 -4.14 1.23 -7.04
CA LEU A 165 -3.25 2.38 -7.11
C LEU A 165 -3.46 3.28 -5.89
N VAL A 166 -2.43 3.41 -5.06
CA VAL A 166 -2.34 4.39 -3.98
C VAL A 166 -1.49 5.56 -4.42
N VAL A 167 -2.01 6.78 -4.24
CA VAL A 167 -1.32 8.03 -4.52
C VAL A 167 -1.38 8.91 -3.29
N PHE A 168 -0.22 9.18 -2.70
CA PHE A 168 -0.05 10.15 -1.64
C PHE A 168 0.70 11.38 -2.15
N LEU A 169 0.13 12.56 -1.97
CA LEU A 169 0.77 13.83 -2.27
C LEU A 169 0.74 14.74 -1.03
N PRO A 170 1.89 15.27 -0.56
CA PRO A 170 1.91 16.40 0.37
C PRO A 170 1.10 17.58 -0.18
N GLN A 171 0.49 18.39 0.69
CA GLN A 171 -0.38 19.50 0.28
C GLN A 171 0.33 20.45 -0.70
N ASN A 172 1.59 20.82 -0.41
CA ASN A 172 2.39 21.66 -1.28
C ASN A 172 2.68 21.03 -2.64
N ALA A 173 2.94 19.72 -2.69
CA ALA A 173 3.17 18.98 -3.92
C ALA A 173 1.91 18.93 -4.77
N ALA A 174 0.74 18.67 -4.16
CA ALA A 174 -0.54 18.70 -4.85
C ALA A 174 -0.85 20.09 -5.43
N LEU A 175 -0.56 21.17 -4.68
CA LEU A 175 -0.70 22.54 -5.18
C LEU A 175 0.23 22.84 -6.36
N LYS A 176 1.51 22.46 -6.27
CA LYS A 176 2.45 22.59 -7.39
C LYS A 176 1.99 21.81 -8.61
N LEU A 177 1.52 20.57 -8.43
CA LEU A 177 1.04 19.71 -9.51
C LEU A 177 -0.12 20.38 -10.27
N LEU A 178 -1.08 20.99 -9.57
CA LEU A 178 -2.23 21.63 -10.20
C LEU A 178 -1.95 23.03 -10.75
N SER A 179 -0.98 23.74 -10.18
CA SER A 179 -0.61 25.11 -10.60
C SER A 179 0.47 25.15 -11.68
N ALA A 180 1.14 24.03 -11.93
CA ALA A 180 2.21 23.91 -12.90
C ALA A 180 1.70 24.17 -14.33
N LYS A 181 2.46 24.98 -15.07
CA LYS A 181 2.15 25.42 -16.44
C LYS A 181 2.78 24.54 -17.52
N ASP A 182 3.69 23.67 -17.13
CA ASP A 182 4.41 22.76 -18.01
C ASP A 182 4.48 21.36 -17.37
N GLU A 183 4.65 20.37 -18.23
CA GLU A 183 4.64 18.95 -17.85
C GLU A 183 5.82 18.57 -16.94
N ASN A 184 6.98 19.23 -17.10
CA ASN A 184 8.15 18.95 -16.26
C ASN A 184 7.91 19.39 -14.82
N ALA A 185 7.30 20.56 -14.61
CA ALA A 185 6.90 21.04 -13.30
C ALA A 185 5.80 20.16 -12.68
N GLN A 186 4.86 19.66 -13.49
CA GLN A 186 3.85 18.68 -13.03
C GLN A 186 4.52 17.36 -12.60
N GLN A 187 5.45 16.84 -13.41
CA GLN A 187 6.20 15.64 -13.12
C GLN A 187 7.02 15.77 -11.84
N ALA A 188 7.75 16.88 -11.67
CA ALA A 188 8.53 17.15 -10.46
C ALA A 188 7.65 17.19 -9.21
N ALA A 189 6.48 17.85 -9.29
CA ALA A 189 5.53 17.89 -8.19
C ALA A 189 4.95 16.52 -7.84
N LEU A 190 4.67 15.66 -8.84
CA LEU A 190 4.23 14.30 -8.61
C LEU A 190 5.30 13.45 -7.90
N LEU A 191 6.58 13.63 -8.26
CA LEU A 191 7.71 12.94 -7.65
C LEU A 191 8.00 13.36 -6.19
N GLU A 192 7.44 14.47 -5.71
CA GLU A 192 7.49 14.85 -4.27
C GLU A 192 6.55 13.98 -3.41
N GLY A 193 5.69 13.18 -4.05
CA GLY A 193 4.77 12.25 -3.38
C GLY A 193 5.26 10.80 -3.34
N GLN A 194 4.30 9.92 -3.10
CA GLN A 194 4.50 8.47 -3.11
C GLN A 194 3.37 7.81 -3.90
N THR A 195 3.74 6.91 -4.80
CA THR A 195 2.79 6.11 -5.59
C THR A 195 3.09 4.63 -5.39
N LEU A 196 2.06 3.86 -5.07
CA LEU A 196 2.14 2.42 -4.88
C LEU A 196 1.10 1.73 -5.77
N LEU A 197 1.46 0.63 -6.40
CA LEU A 197 0.53 -0.26 -7.08
C LEU A 197 0.58 -1.62 -6.40
N ASN A 198 -0.55 -2.10 -5.88
CA ASN A 198 -0.60 -3.32 -5.05
C ASN A 198 0.45 -3.29 -3.91
N ALA A 199 0.55 -2.14 -3.23
CA ALA A 199 1.55 -1.84 -2.20
C ALA A 199 3.03 -1.87 -2.64
N ALA A 200 3.35 -2.11 -3.92
CA ALA A 200 4.69 -1.98 -4.47
C ALA A 200 4.94 -0.55 -5.00
N PRO A 201 6.10 0.07 -4.71
CA PRO A 201 6.42 1.38 -5.27
C PRO A 201 6.41 1.37 -6.81
N VAL A 202 5.75 2.36 -7.39
CA VAL A 202 5.72 2.59 -8.85
C VAL A 202 6.04 4.05 -9.12
N THR A 203 6.72 4.36 -10.22
CA THR A 203 6.96 5.74 -10.65
C THR A 203 6.03 6.06 -11.81
N ILE A 204 5.20 7.09 -11.66
CA ILE A 204 4.30 7.56 -12.72
C ILE A 204 5.01 8.63 -13.54
N TRP A 205 5.20 8.35 -14.84
CA TRP A 205 5.70 9.32 -15.82
C TRP A 205 4.53 9.87 -16.65
N LEU A 206 4.19 11.14 -16.45
CA LEU A 206 3.02 11.77 -17.09
C LEU A 206 3.11 11.75 -18.63
N ASN A 207 4.32 11.83 -19.18
CA ASN A 207 4.55 11.92 -20.62
C ASN A 207 4.63 10.55 -21.31
N GLY A 208 4.46 9.44 -20.58
CA GLY A 208 4.52 8.08 -21.11
C GLY A 208 5.94 7.61 -21.49
N GLU A 209 6.92 8.51 -21.58
CA GLU A 209 8.33 8.18 -21.66
C GLU A 209 8.84 7.87 -20.25
N GLY A 210 8.79 6.60 -19.85
CA GLY A 210 9.66 6.11 -18.79
C GLY A 210 11.13 6.35 -19.17
N SER A 211 12.03 6.41 -18.19
CA SER A 211 13.46 6.59 -18.44
C SER A 211 13.95 5.69 -19.58
N LYS A 212 14.24 6.27 -20.76
CA LYS A 212 14.78 5.58 -21.95
C LYS A 212 16.21 5.05 -21.76
N LEU A 213 16.65 4.86 -20.52
CA LEU A 213 17.96 4.28 -20.16
C LEU A 213 17.93 2.75 -20.01
N ALA A 214 16.79 2.09 -20.15
CA ALA A 214 16.69 0.63 -20.17
C ALA A 214 16.75 0.02 -21.59
N GLY A 215 17.40 0.69 -22.55
CA GLY A 215 17.24 0.39 -23.98
C GLY A 215 18.51 0.20 -24.82
N ASN A 216 19.72 0.35 -24.28
CA ASN A 216 20.96 -0.01 -25.01
C ASN A 216 22.10 -0.29 -24.00
N PRO A 217 22.71 -1.49 -23.98
CA PRO A 217 23.97 -1.68 -23.28
C PRO A 217 25.08 -0.93 -24.01
N PRO A 218 25.86 -0.04 -23.36
CA PRO A 218 27.11 0.42 -23.93
C PRO A 218 28.08 -0.78 -24.05
N PRO A 219 28.87 -0.88 -25.12
CA PRO A 219 29.84 -1.96 -25.26
C PRO A 219 30.85 -1.89 -24.12
N ALA A 220 31.16 -3.03 -23.54
CA ALA A 220 32.28 -3.19 -22.63
C ALA A 220 33.58 -2.89 -23.37
N GLU A 221 34.30 -1.85 -22.95
CA GLU A 221 35.76 -1.83 -23.04
C GLU A 221 36.37 -0.93 -21.97
N ALA A 222 37.39 -1.49 -21.31
CA ALA A 222 38.05 -0.98 -20.13
C ALA A 222 39.03 0.16 -20.43
N THR A 223 39.21 1.10 -19.49
CA THR A 223 40.56 1.51 -19.09
C THR A 223 40.59 2.15 -17.71
N GLU A 224 41.54 1.69 -16.91
CA GLU A 224 41.96 2.24 -15.62
C GLU A 224 42.56 3.65 -15.78
N GLY A 225 42.42 4.51 -14.76
CA GLY A 225 43.16 5.77 -14.65
C GLY A 225 42.64 6.71 -13.54
N PRO A 226 43.46 7.20 -12.60
CA PRO A 226 43.00 7.71 -11.30
C PRO A 226 42.99 9.25 -11.15
N GLN A 227 42.38 9.70 -10.03
CA GLN A 227 42.59 10.96 -9.28
C GLN A 227 41.69 12.20 -9.55
N ASN A 228 40.69 12.35 -8.64
CA ASN A 228 40.56 13.44 -7.63
C ASN A 228 40.20 14.90 -8.03
N PRO A 229 39.71 15.74 -7.08
CA PRO A 229 38.35 16.29 -7.11
C PRO A 229 38.30 17.84 -7.13
N SER A 230 37.11 18.43 -7.29
CA SER A 230 36.83 19.85 -7.02
C SER A 230 35.30 20.10 -7.01
N PRO A 231 34.79 21.21 -6.46
CA PRO A 231 34.89 21.64 -5.06
C PRO A 231 33.51 21.96 -4.46
N GLN A 232 33.40 21.89 -3.13
CA GLN A 232 32.28 22.44 -2.38
C GLN A 232 32.25 23.97 -2.52
N VAL A 233 31.10 24.52 -2.92
CA VAL A 233 30.79 25.95 -2.79
C VAL A 233 29.69 26.07 -1.74
N GLY A 234 30.06 26.71 -0.64
CA GLY A 234 29.14 27.07 0.44
C GLY A 234 28.21 28.21 0.05
N ALA A 235 27.03 28.21 0.66
CA ALA A 235 26.21 29.40 0.83
C ALA A 235 25.85 29.51 2.31
N GLU A 236 26.49 30.47 2.93
CA GLU A 236 26.29 31.05 4.25
C GLU A 236 24.92 31.74 4.32
N ILE A 237 24.15 31.53 5.41
CA ILE A 237 23.20 32.52 5.91
C ILE A 237 23.27 32.54 7.44
N VAL A 238 23.75 33.68 7.93
CA VAL A 238 23.81 34.13 9.32
C VAL A 238 22.43 34.61 9.78
N ASN A 239 22.06 34.29 11.02
CA ASN A 239 21.24 35.10 11.92
C ASN A 239 21.76 34.75 13.33
N GLY A 240 22.38 35.65 14.09
CA GLY A 240 21.81 36.88 14.61
C GLY A 240 21.69 36.69 16.12
N SER A 241 22.76 37.04 16.86
CA SER A 241 22.84 36.93 18.32
C SER A 241 22.83 38.31 18.97
N ASP A 242 21.81 38.57 19.79
CA ASP A 242 21.83 39.62 20.81
C ASP A 242 22.38 39.05 22.13
N GLY A 243 23.12 39.89 22.88
CA GLY A 243 23.04 39.88 24.34
C GLY A 243 24.23 39.33 25.14
N HIS A 244 25.23 40.20 25.33
CA HIS A 244 26.01 40.50 26.54
C HIS A 244 26.49 39.44 27.57
N ALA A 245 27.75 39.65 27.95
CA ALA A 245 28.57 38.96 28.93
C ALA A 245 28.28 39.33 30.40
N SER A 246 28.65 38.43 31.34
CA SER A 246 29.38 38.80 32.57
C SER A 246 29.98 37.58 33.29
N GLU A 247 31.16 37.77 33.86
CA GLU A 247 32.01 36.82 34.61
C GLU A 247 31.63 36.72 36.11
N GLY A 248 32.06 35.66 36.82
CA GLY A 248 32.10 35.70 38.31
C GLY A 248 32.22 34.39 39.11
N ARG A 249 33.45 33.89 39.28
CA ARG A 249 34.11 33.12 40.40
C ARG A 249 33.33 32.36 41.53
N SER A 250 33.80 31.11 41.75
CA SER A 250 34.28 30.47 43.02
C SER A 250 33.41 29.52 43.90
N SER A 251 34.03 28.35 44.19
CA SER A 251 34.10 27.52 45.43
C SER A 251 33.04 26.45 45.81
N GLY A 252 33.50 25.17 45.85
CA GLY A 252 33.31 24.21 46.97
C GLY A 252 32.29 23.05 46.83
N PRO A 253 32.49 21.84 47.42
CA PRO A 253 32.19 20.56 46.76
C PRO A 253 31.19 19.57 47.44
N VAL A 254 30.41 18.84 46.59
CA VAL A 254 29.76 17.47 46.64
C VAL A 254 28.91 17.00 47.85
N PRO A 255 27.92 16.07 47.71
CA PRO A 255 27.96 14.75 47.01
C PRO A 255 26.79 14.49 46.01
N SER A 256 27.02 14.12 44.75
CA SER A 256 27.30 12.79 44.17
C SER A 256 26.29 11.68 44.51
N PHE A 257 25.26 11.52 43.66
CA PHE A 257 24.59 10.25 43.40
C PHE A 257 25.00 9.76 42.00
N PRO A 258 25.31 8.47 41.79
CA PRO A 258 25.80 7.97 40.51
C PRO A 258 24.69 8.05 39.46
N LYS A 259 24.85 8.97 38.49
CA LYS A 259 24.12 8.91 37.23
C LYS A 259 24.69 7.74 36.44
N SER A 260 23.84 6.74 36.19
CA SER A 260 24.09 5.68 35.20
C SER A 260 24.65 6.31 33.93
N SER A 261 25.86 5.90 33.57
CA SER A 261 26.52 6.25 32.32
C SER A 261 25.64 5.74 31.18
N ARG A 262 24.81 6.60 30.59
CA ARG A 262 24.39 6.41 29.21
C ARG A 262 25.67 6.46 28.39
N VAL A 263 26.21 5.29 28.09
CA VAL A 263 27.05 5.13 26.91
C VAL A 263 26.26 5.76 25.78
N ARG A 264 26.79 6.85 25.25
CA ARG A 264 26.29 7.47 24.03
C ARG A 264 26.64 6.46 22.95
N GLU A 265 25.70 5.57 22.68
CA GLU A 265 25.77 4.65 21.56
C GLU A 265 25.92 5.52 20.32
N MET A 266 27.13 5.46 19.76
CA MET A 266 27.46 6.09 18.51
C MET A 266 26.50 5.49 17.48
N PRO A 267 25.76 6.28 16.68
CA PRO A 267 24.90 5.70 15.66
C PRO A 267 25.80 4.84 14.77
N GLU A 268 25.56 3.53 14.74
CA GLU A 268 26.20 2.69 13.75
C GLU A 268 25.90 3.29 12.37
N PRO A 269 26.88 3.31 11.46
CA PRO A 269 26.63 3.71 10.08
C PRO A 269 25.48 2.84 9.57
N THR A 270 24.36 3.47 9.19
CA THR A 270 23.28 2.75 8.52
C THR A 270 23.90 1.99 7.34
N PRO A 271 23.74 0.66 7.28
CA PRO A 271 24.28 -0.11 6.18
C PRO A 271 23.76 0.47 4.86
N PRO A 272 24.57 0.44 3.79
CA PRO A 272 24.15 0.94 2.50
C PRO A 272 22.82 0.27 2.09
N PRO A 273 21.90 1.02 1.46
CA PRO A 273 20.63 0.46 0.99
C PRO A 273 20.86 -0.81 0.17
N ARG A 274 20.02 -1.82 0.39
CA ARG A 274 20.07 -3.06 -0.39
C ARG A 274 19.91 -2.74 -1.87
N ASP A 275 20.72 -3.37 -2.73
CA ASP A 275 20.50 -3.31 -4.16
C ASP A 275 19.26 -4.13 -4.51
N THR A 276 18.17 -3.43 -4.84
CA THR A 276 16.89 -4.01 -5.26
C THR A 276 16.67 -3.89 -6.77
N SER A 277 17.74 -3.65 -7.55
CA SER A 277 17.66 -3.60 -9.00
C SER A 277 17.21 -4.94 -9.59
N PRO A 278 16.52 -4.96 -10.75
CA PRO A 278 16.16 -6.20 -11.43
C PRO A 278 17.35 -7.13 -11.68
N GLN A 279 18.53 -6.57 -11.95
CA GLN A 279 19.77 -7.31 -12.16
C GLN A 279 20.23 -8.01 -10.87
N ALA A 280 20.16 -7.34 -9.72
CA ALA A 280 20.48 -7.93 -8.43
C ALA A 280 19.49 -9.05 -8.07
N LEU A 281 18.19 -8.84 -8.27
CA LEU A 281 17.15 -9.85 -8.03
C LEU A 281 17.32 -11.08 -8.94
N ALA A 282 17.62 -10.86 -10.24
CA ALA A 282 17.90 -11.95 -11.18
C ALA A 282 19.17 -12.72 -10.81
N SER A 283 20.20 -12.03 -10.31
CA SER A 283 21.43 -12.66 -9.82
C SER A 283 21.17 -13.54 -8.61
N LEU A 284 20.34 -13.07 -7.66
CA LEU A 284 19.89 -13.87 -6.52
C LEU A 284 19.06 -15.09 -6.96
N GLN A 285 18.18 -14.91 -7.95
CA GLN A 285 17.43 -16.02 -8.54
C GLN A 285 18.36 -17.09 -9.11
N GLY A 286 19.39 -16.67 -9.85
CA GLY A 286 20.41 -17.58 -10.40
C GLY A 286 21.21 -18.30 -9.31
N ALA A 287 21.70 -17.55 -8.32
CA ALA A 287 22.53 -18.07 -7.25
C ALA A 287 21.81 -19.09 -6.34
N ASN A 288 20.49 -18.96 -6.18
CA ASN A 288 19.69 -19.82 -5.30
C ASN A 288 18.90 -20.90 -6.05
N LYS A 289 19.03 -21.00 -7.39
CA LYS A 289 18.18 -21.86 -8.24
C LYS A 289 18.14 -23.33 -7.80
N GLU A 290 19.29 -23.92 -7.46
CA GLU A 290 19.37 -25.33 -7.06
C GLU A 290 18.73 -25.58 -5.69
N VAL A 291 19.02 -24.72 -4.72
CA VAL A 291 18.47 -24.80 -3.36
C VAL A 291 16.96 -24.61 -3.39
N VAL A 292 16.47 -23.58 -4.11
CA VAL A 292 15.04 -23.33 -4.29
C VAL A 292 14.37 -24.48 -5.02
N GLY A 293 14.98 -25.01 -6.08
CA GLY A 293 14.43 -26.15 -6.82
C GLY A 293 14.29 -27.42 -5.97
N THR A 294 15.27 -27.70 -5.12
CA THR A 294 15.24 -28.84 -4.18
C THR A 294 14.16 -28.63 -3.12
N MET A 295 14.12 -27.44 -2.51
CA MET A 295 13.10 -27.06 -1.53
C MET A 295 11.68 -27.20 -2.10
N LEU A 296 11.44 -26.71 -3.32
CA LEU A 296 10.14 -26.82 -3.96
C LEU A 296 9.73 -28.29 -4.12
N LYS A 297 10.64 -29.13 -4.63
CA LYS A 297 10.35 -30.56 -4.85
C LYS A 297 10.04 -31.30 -3.55
N GLU A 298 10.78 -31.02 -2.48
CA GLU A 298 10.65 -31.74 -1.21
C GLU A 298 9.47 -31.24 -0.36
N LEU A 299 9.16 -29.94 -0.43
CA LEU A 299 8.10 -29.33 0.37
C LEU A 299 6.75 -29.25 -0.35
N ASP A 300 6.66 -29.52 -1.66
CA ASP A 300 5.40 -29.45 -2.42
C ASP A 300 4.21 -30.19 -1.76
N PRO A 301 4.37 -31.42 -1.21
CA PRO A 301 3.25 -32.15 -0.62
C PRO A 301 2.59 -31.44 0.56
N GLN A 302 3.34 -30.60 1.28
CA GLN A 302 2.85 -29.88 2.46
C GLN A 302 2.64 -28.38 2.21
N ALA A 303 3.35 -27.79 1.24
CA ALA A 303 3.32 -26.36 0.96
C ALA A 303 2.27 -26.01 -0.10
N HIS A 304 1.83 -26.98 -0.90
CA HIS A 304 0.86 -26.79 -1.97
C HIS A 304 1.25 -25.63 -2.88
N PHE A 305 2.48 -25.68 -3.41
CA PHE A 305 2.99 -24.59 -4.23
C PHE A 305 2.09 -24.36 -5.44
N VAL A 306 1.94 -23.09 -5.79
CA VAL A 306 1.20 -22.70 -6.98
C VAL A 306 2.04 -23.07 -8.20
N SER A 307 1.62 -24.10 -8.92
CA SER A 307 2.38 -24.67 -10.04
C SER A 307 2.66 -23.68 -11.19
N TYR A 308 1.84 -22.63 -11.33
CA TYR A 308 2.01 -21.60 -12.35
C TYR A 308 2.81 -20.38 -11.88
N ALA A 309 3.14 -20.27 -10.60
CA ALA A 309 3.86 -19.13 -10.02
C ALA A 309 5.16 -19.63 -9.37
N ALA A 310 6.26 -19.58 -10.13
CA ALA A 310 7.57 -19.96 -9.62
C ALA A 310 8.03 -18.96 -8.54
N PRO A 311 8.71 -19.43 -7.48
CA PRO A 311 9.32 -18.53 -6.50
C PRO A 311 10.23 -17.51 -7.13
N SER A 312 10.21 -16.30 -6.58
CA SER A 312 11.02 -15.20 -7.09
C SER A 312 11.55 -14.34 -5.96
N PHE A 313 12.68 -13.67 -6.21
CA PHE A 313 13.17 -12.62 -5.32
C PHE A 313 12.45 -11.30 -5.64
N VAL A 314 11.82 -10.72 -4.62
CA VAL A 314 11.06 -9.47 -4.73
C VAL A 314 11.65 -8.40 -3.84
N ALA A 315 11.61 -7.15 -4.31
CA ALA A 315 11.95 -5.99 -3.51
C ALA A 315 10.73 -5.56 -2.68
N PHE A 316 10.87 -5.54 -1.36
CA PHE A 316 9.80 -5.15 -0.46
C PHE A 316 10.35 -4.39 0.75
N ARG A 317 9.81 -3.20 1.04
CA ARG A 317 10.20 -2.33 2.18
C ARG A 317 11.72 -2.23 2.40
N GLN A 318 12.46 -1.89 1.33
CA GLN A 318 13.93 -1.74 1.32
C GLN A 318 14.73 -3.04 1.53
N GLY A 319 14.08 -4.19 1.60
CA GLY A 319 14.72 -5.51 1.63
C GLY A 319 14.38 -6.35 0.40
N VAL A 320 15.06 -7.48 0.26
CA VAL A 320 14.84 -8.50 -0.76
C VAL A 320 14.33 -9.77 -0.10
N TYR A 321 13.20 -10.29 -0.58
CA TYR A 321 12.56 -11.47 0.00
C TYR A 321 12.44 -12.56 -1.06
N LEU A 322 12.69 -13.81 -0.68
CA LEU A 322 12.28 -14.94 -1.51
C LEU A 322 10.78 -15.16 -1.28
N GLU A 323 9.97 -14.85 -2.29
CA GLU A 323 8.53 -15.03 -2.25
C GLU A 323 8.14 -16.43 -2.75
N LEU A 324 7.35 -17.14 -1.94
CA LEU A 324 6.81 -18.46 -2.19
C LEU A 324 5.30 -18.36 -2.41
N SER A 325 4.81 -18.83 -3.56
CA SER A 325 3.38 -18.83 -3.88
C SER A 325 2.73 -20.17 -3.50
N LEU A 326 1.67 -20.14 -2.69
CA LEU A 326 1.04 -21.29 -2.04
C LEU A 326 -0.49 -21.30 -2.23
N ASN A 327 -1.13 -22.46 -2.07
CA ASN A 327 -2.57 -22.58 -1.89
C ASN A 327 -2.90 -23.05 -0.48
N SER A 328 -3.65 -22.27 0.28
CA SER A 328 -4.11 -22.64 1.63
C SER A 328 -5.54 -23.14 1.55
N ALA A 329 -5.76 -24.43 1.77
CA ALA A 329 -7.09 -25.00 1.92
C ALA A 329 -7.52 -24.91 3.39
N LEU A 330 -8.52 -24.11 3.68
CA LEU A 330 -9.08 -24.00 5.03
C LEU A 330 -10.25 -24.98 5.22
N PRO A 331 -10.55 -25.43 6.45
CA PRO A 331 -11.68 -26.32 6.70
C PRO A 331 -13.04 -25.63 6.44
N GLU A 332 -14.10 -26.39 6.20
CA GLU A 332 -15.46 -25.82 5.98
C GLU A 332 -15.99 -24.99 7.14
N THR A 333 -15.49 -25.26 8.35
CA THR A 333 -15.78 -24.51 9.57
C THR A 333 -15.09 -23.13 9.59
N ALA A 334 -14.09 -22.90 8.74
CA ALA A 334 -13.40 -21.63 8.62
C ALA A 334 -14.33 -20.61 7.96
N THR A 335 -15.06 -19.88 8.80
CA THR A 335 -15.94 -18.79 8.39
C THR A 335 -15.63 -17.54 9.20
N GLY A 336 -15.71 -16.38 8.56
CA GLY A 336 -15.50 -15.10 9.21
C GLY A 336 -15.01 -14.02 8.27
N SER A 337 -14.45 -12.96 8.85
CA SER A 337 -13.84 -11.86 8.11
C SER A 337 -12.58 -12.30 7.37
N ARG A 338 -12.16 -11.53 6.37
CA ARG A 338 -10.86 -11.72 5.69
C ARG A 338 -9.68 -11.80 6.66
N TYR A 339 -9.72 -11.05 7.76
CA TYR A 339 -8.71 -11.10 8.83
C TYR A 339 -8.69 -12.44 9.56
N LYS A 340 -9.87 -13.01 9.84
CA LYS A 340 -9.99 -14.32 10.48
C LYS A 340 -9.54 -15.43 9.53
N LEU A 341 -9.87 -15.33 8.24
CA LEU A 341 -9.40 -16.27 7.22
C LEU A 341 -7.88 -16.20 7.04
N ALA A 342 -7.31 -15.00 7.01
CA ALA A 342 -5.86 -14.78 6.96
C ALA A 342 -5.13 -15.34 8.19
N ALA A 343 -5.68 -15.13 9.39
CA ALA A 343 -5.17 -15.73 10.62
C ALA A 343 -5.19 -17.27 10.56
N PHE A 344 -6.30 -17.87 10.10
CA PHE A 344 -6.36 -19.32 9.90
C PHE A 344 -5.39 -19.83 8.84
N ALA A 345 -5.21 -19.12 7.72
CA ALA A 345 -4.22 -19.49 6.71
C ALA A 345 -2.79 -19.43 7.27
N PHE A 346 -2.52 -18.48 8.18
CA PHE A 346 -1.26 -18.45 8.89
C PHE A 346 -1.10 -19.66 9.81
N ASP A 347 -2.00 -19.86 10.77
CA ASP A 347 -1.86 -20.88 11.81
C ASP A 347 -1.90 -22.30 11.24
N GLU A 348 -2.85 -22.59 10.33
CA GLU A 348 -3.06 -23.93 9.81
C GLU A 348 -2.00 -24.30 8.75
N HIS A 349 -1.43 -23.33 8.03
CA HIS A 349 -0.56 -23.61 6.90
C HIS A 349 0.80 -22.91 6.98
N VAL A 350 0.86 -21.57 6.89
CA VAL A 350 2.14 -20.84 6.76
C VAL A 350 3.07 -21.07 7.94
N ALA A 351 2.54 -21.07 9.17
CA ALA A 351 3.29 -21.28 10.41
C ALA A 351 4.02 -22.63 10.43
N HIS A 352 3.42 -23.67 9.83
CA HIS A 352 4.00 -25.01 9.71
C HIS A 352 5.11 -25.09 8.65
N LEU A 353 5.09 -24.18 7.66
CA LEU A 353 6.09 -24.13 6.59
C LEU A 353 7.36 -23.35 6.95
N VAL A 354 7.28 -22.44 7.93
CA VAL A 354 8.42 -21.58 8.31
C VAL A 354 9.67 -22.41 8.62
N ARG A 355 9.58 -23.40 9.51
CA ARG A 355 10.75 -24.20 9.92
C ARG A 355 11.29 -25.09 8.79
N PRO A 356 10.46 -25.85 8.05
CA PRO A 356 10.92 -26.60 6.89
C PRO A 356 11.64 -25.74 5.84
N VAL A 357 11.10 -24.56 5.52
CA VAL A 357 11.72 -23.63 4.55
C VAL A 357 13.07 -23.12 5.05
N LEU A 358 13.17 -22.71 6.32
CA LEU A 358 14.43 -22.24 6.91
C LEU A 358 15.52 -23.32 6.95
N GLY A 359 15.13 -24.60 6.92
CA GLY A 359 16.06 -25.73 6.82
C GLY A 359 16.97 -25.67 5.58
N TYR A 360 16.55 -25.00 4.50
CA TYR A 360 17.35 -24.83 3.27
C TYR A 360 18.27 -23.62 3.31
N PHE A 361 18.03 -22.69 4.23
CA PHE A 361 18.78 -21.44 4.36
C PHE A 361 19.40 -21.39 5.76
N LYS A 362 20.44 -22.18 6.05
CA LYS A 362 21.03 -22.24 7.41
C LYS A 362 22.08 -21.16 7.71
N GLY A 363 22.66 -20.56 6.67
CA GLY A 363 23.65 -19.49 6.78
C GLY A 363 23.02 -18.10 6.88
N GLU A 364 23.85 -17.07 6.67
CA GLU A 364 23.40 -15.70 6.40
C GLU A 364 23.06 -15.57 4.91
N PRO A 365 21.77 -15.53 4.54
CA PRO A 365 21.40 -15.50 3.14
C PRO A 365 21.72 -14.13 2.54
N GLN A 366 21.97 -14.08 1.24
CA GLN A 366 22.17 -12.82 0.52
C GLN A 366 20.84 -12.09 0.24
N PHE A 367 19.87 -12.21 1.14
CA PHE A 367 18.57 -11.59 1.07
C PHE A 367 17.98 -11.54 2.48
N ASP A 368 16.92 -10.76 2.66
CA ASP A 368 16.53 -10.22 3.96
C ASP A 368 15.42 -11.04 4.63
N GLY A 369 14.69 -11.88 3.89
CA GLY A 369 13.66 -12.73 4.47
C GLY A 369 12.89 -13.62 3.48
N ILE A 370 11.80 -14.21 3.97
CA ILE A 370 10.89 -15.06 3.20
C ILE A 370 9.52 -14.39 3.12
N GLY A 371 8.96 -14.34 1.92
CA GLY A 371 7.56 -14.01 1.67
C GLY A 371 6.75 -15.28 1.43
N PHE A 372 5.61 -15.41 2.08
CA PHE A 372 4.63 -16.47 1.81
C PHE A 372 3.37 -15.81 1.25
N SER A 373 3.14 -15.95 -0.06
CA SER A 373 1.94 -15.46 -0.74
C SER A 373 0.98 -16.63 -0.93
N THR A 374 -0.22 -16.56 -0.35
CA THR A 374 -1.17 -17.67 -0.39
C THR A 374 -2.56 -17.28 -0.83
N ASN A 375 -3.16 -18.11 -1.68
CA ASN A 375 -4.57 -18.03 -2.05
C ASN A 375 -5.39 -18.94 -1.13
N ILE A 376 -6.37 -18.36 -0.43
CA ILE A 376 -7.23 -19.08 0.50
C ILE A 376 -8.40 -19.73 -0.25
N HIS A 377 -8.53 -21.04 -0.09
CA HIS A 377 -9.60 -21.85 -0.67
C HIS A 377 -10.51 -22.38 0.45
N LEU A 378 -11.82 -22.13 0.33
CA LEU A 378 -12.85 -22.67 1.22
C LEU A 378 -13.58 -23.86 0.56
N PRO A 379 -13.88 -24.96 1.26
CA PRO A 379 -14.52 -26.12 0.66
C PRO A 379 -16.03 -25.89 0.48
N GLY A 380 -16.64 -26.58 -0.49
CA GLY A 380 -18.10 -26.58 -0.70
C GLY A 380 -18.69 -25.38 -1.46
N LYS A 381 -17.89 -24.35 -1.76
CA LYS A 381 -18.32 -23.25 -2.65
C LYS A 381 -17.67 -23.46 -4.01
N ALA A 382 -18.48 -23.61 -5.07
CA ALA A 382 -17.97 -23.67 -6.44
C ALA A 382 -16.98 -22.51 -6.64
N ALA A 383 -15.81 -22.82 -7.24
CA ALA A 383 -14.66 -21.93 -7.45
C ALA A 383 -14.98 -20.59 -8.15
N SER A 384 -16.24 -20.34 -8.50
CA SER A 384 -16.77 -19.18 -9.20
C SER A 384 -17.66 -18.26 -8.34
N SER A 385 -17.73 -18.43 -7.01
CA SER A 385 -18.75 -17.72 -6.20
C SER A 385 -18.25 -16.95 -4.97
N ASN A 386 -16.97 -17.00 -4.61
CA ASN A 386 -16.35 -16.07 -3.65
C ASN A 386 -14.94 -15.71 -4.15
N PRO A 387 -14.49 -14.45 -4.01
CA PRO A 387 -13.11 -14.10 -4.31
C PRO A 387 -12.18 -14.93 -3.42
N SER A 388 -11.20 -15.58 -4.04
CA SER A 388 -10.07 -16.15 -3.31
C SER A 388 -9.37 -15.00 -2.60
N GLU A 389 -9.25 -15.06 -1.27
CA GLU A 389 -8.48 -14.07 -0.53
C GLU A 389 -6.99 -14.38 -0.75
N ALA A 390 -6.25 -13.41 -1.31
CA ALA A 390 -4.80 -13.47 -1.40
C ALA A 390 -4.21 -12.85 -0.14
N VAL A 391 -3.32 -13.59 0.52
CA VAL A 391 -2.67 -13.13 1.75
C VAL A 391 -1.17 -13.29 1.62
N GLU A 392 -0.43 -12.21 1.81
CA GLU A 392 1.03 -12.22 1.76
C GLU A 392 1.64 -11.96 3.14
N PHE A 393 2.54 -12.85 3.57
CA PHE A 393 3.28 -12.76 4.82
C PHE A 393 4.76 -12.56 4.53
N PHE A 394 5.28 -11.36 4.74
CA PHE A 394 6.70 -11.05 4.61
C PHE A 394 7.37 -11.03 5.98
N PHE A 395 8.29 -11.96 6.20
CA PHE A 395 9.01 -12.08 7.46
C PHE A 395 10.51 -11.90 7.25
N PRO A 396 11.15 -10.94 7.95
CA PRO A 396 12.60 -10.80 7.92
C PRO A 396 13.27 -12.00 8.60
N PHE A 397 14.50 -12.34 8.21
CA PHE A 397 15.23 -13.46 8.82
C PHE A 397 15.38 -13.32 10.33
N SER A 398 15.54 -12.11 10.85
CA SER A 398 15.58 -11.87 12.30
C SER A 398 14.35 -12.41 13.04
N ALA A 399 13.15 -12.20 12.49
CA ALA A 399 11.91 -12.72 13.05
C ALA A 399 11.75 -14.22 12.80
N LEU A 400 12.07 -14.68 11.58
CA LEU A 400 12.01 -16.09 11.19
C LEU A 400 12.89 -16.97 12.07
N ARG A 401 14.11 -16.53 12.41
CA ARG A 401 15.04 -17.26 13.28
C ARG A 401 14.55 -17.38 14.71
N CYS A 402 13.90 -16.33 15.22
CA CYS A 402 13.27 -16.36 16.53
C CYS A 402 12.16 -17.44 16.56
N TYR A 403 11.32 -17.49 15.52
CA TYR A 403 10.25 -18.48 15.43
C TYR A 403 10.80 -19.91 15.20
N GLU A 404 11.87 -20.05 14.41
CA GLU A 404 12.58 -21.32 14.17
C GLU A 404 13.04 -21.97 15.48
N LYS A 405 13.62 -21.17 16.37
CA LYS A 405 14.17 -21.59 17.66
C LYS A 405 13.15 -21.75 18.79
N TYR A 406 11.86 -21.48 18.51
CA TYR A 406 10.79 -21.43 19.51
C TYR A 406 10.95 -20.30 20.54
N ASP A 407 11.73 -19.26 20.22
CA ASP A 407 11.97 -18.11 21.11
C ASP A 407 10.81 -17.08 21.05
N CYS A 408 9.96 -17.15 20.03
CA CYS A 408 8.74 -16.36 19.92
C CYS A 408 7.54 -17.16 19.42
N THR A 409 6.36 -16.64 19.76
CA THR A 409 5.04 -17.14 19.34
C THR A 409 4.73 -16.77 17.89
N GLY A 410 3.70 -17.40 17.31
CA GLY A 410 3.18 -17.03 15.98
C GLY A 410 2.72 -15.57 15.92
N GLN A 411 2.08 -15.07 16.97
CA GLN A 411 1.66 -13.67 17.05
C GLN A 411 2.86 -12.71 16.99
N GLN A 412 3.92 -13.00 17.74
CA GLN A 412 5.14 -12.19 17.73
C GLN A 412 5.86 -12.25 16.37
N LEU A 413 5.79 -13.37 15.64
CA LEU A 413 6.29 -13.47 14.27
C LEU A 413 5.47 -12.56 13.32
N ILE A 414 4.13 -12.58 13.43
CA ILE A 414 3.24 -11.70 12.67
C ILE A 414 3.54 -10.22 12.94
N ASP A 415 3.68 -9.86 14.22
CA ASP A 415 3.91 -8.47 14.64
C ASP A 415 5.28 -7.94 14.17
N ALA A 416 6.28 -8.82 14.11
CA ALA A 416 7.61 -8.51 13.59
C ALA A 416 7.68 -8.50 12.05
N GLY A 417 6.67 -9.06 11.38
CA GLY A 417 6.55 -9.14 9.93
C GLY A 417 5.69 -8.04 9.31
N THR A 418 5.35 -8.24 8.04
CA THR A 418 4.30 -7.49 7.36
C THR A 418 3.31 -8.46 6.75
N VAL A 419 2.03 -8.28 7.07
CA VAL A 419 0.93 -9.03 6.47
C VAL A 419 0.15 -8.14 5.54
N LEU A 420 -0.11 -8.64 4.34
CA LEU A 420 -0.96 -8.01 3.34
C LEU A 420 -2.16 -8.92 3.08
N ILE A 421 -3.36 -8.34 2.95
CA ILE A 421 -4.54 -9.04 2.42
C ILE A 421 -4.96 -8.29 1.17
N ASN A 422 -4.91 -8.97 0.03
CA ASN A 422 -5.12 -8.40 -1.31
C ASN A 422 -4.28 -7.12 -1.51
N GLY A 423 -3.02 -7.15 -1.05
CA GLY A 423 -2.09 -6.02 -1.10
C GLY A 423 -2.29 -4.93 -0.03
N GLU A 424 -3.35 -4.96 0.79
CA GLU A 424 -3.54 -4.00 1.89
C GLU A 424 -2.76 -4.44 3.13
N ARG A 425 -1.92 -3.56 3.70
CA ARG A 425 -1.25 -3.89 4.97
C ARG A 425 -2.25 -3.97 6.11
N VAL A 426 -2.27 -5.11 6.78
CA VAL A 426 -3.13 -5.36 7.93
C VAL A 426 -2.32 -5.68 9.17
N SER A 427 -2.99 -5.62 10.33
CA SER A 427 -2.51 -6.27 11.55
C SER A 427 -3.45 -7.44 11.83
N LEU A 428 -2.88 -8.60 12.12
CA LEU A 428 -3.62 -9.80 12.49
C LEU A 428 -3.44 -10.07 13.97
N ASP A 429 -4.53 -10.50 14.61
CA ASP A 429 -4.54 -11.00 15.98
C ASP A 429 -5.08 -12.42 15.95
N LEU A 430 -4.19 -13.38 16.17
CA LEU A 430 -4.49 -14.82 16.07
C LEU A 430 -5.48 -15.25 17.16
N GLN A 431 -5.36 -14.69 18.38
CA GLN A 431 -6.23 -15.05 19.50
C GLN A 431 -7.65 -14.52 19.30
N ILE A 432 -7.80 -13.30 18.77
CA ILE A 432 -9.11 -12.74 18.42
C ILE A 432 -9.74 -13.53 17.27
N ALA A 433 -8.94 -14.04 16.33
CA ALA A 433 -9.43 -14.85 15.23
C ALA A 433 -10.02 -16.19 15.70
N GLU A 434 -9.45 -16.83 16.73
CA GLU A 434 -9.99 -18.05 17.33
C GLU A 434 -11.29 -17.80 18.12
N GLY A 435 -11.39 -16.67 18.82
CA GLY A 435 -12.47 -16.37 19.78
C GLY A 435 -13.87 -16.10 19.22
N GLY A 436 -14.10 -16.24 17.91
CA GLY A 436 -15.36 -15.87 17.24
C GLY A 436 -16.40 -16.97 17.04
N SER A 437 -16.11 -18.23 17.41
CA SER A 437 -17.10 -19.32 17.34
C SER A 437 -17.82 -19.49 18.67
N GLY A 438 -18.93 -18.77 18.86
CA GLY A 438 -19.92 -19.09 19.89
C GLY A 438 -20.29 -17.94 20.81
N ARG A 439 -21.26 -17.13 20.39
CA ARG A 439 -22.39 -16.70 21.23
C ARG A 439 -23.65 -16.62 20.40
#